data_AF-A0A6B1I9J9-F1
#
_entry.id   AF-A0A6B1I9J9-F1
#
_cell.length_a   1.000
_cell.length_b   1.000
_cell.length_c   1.000
_cell.angle_alpha   90.00
_cell.angle_beta   90.00
_cell.angle_gamma   90.00
#
_symmetry.space_group_name_H-M   'P 1'
#
loop_
_entity.id
_entity.type
_entity.pdbx_description
1 polymer ?
#
loop_
_entity_poly.entity_id
_entity_poly.type
_entity_poly.pdbx_seq_one_letter_code
_entity_poly.pdbx_strand_id
1 'polypeptide(L)'
;MESDTDIEGEVGSLDETAVEQIRDEFTALDGLVIEAGSDSLLDPTKLIVRLDDGIGDADSCRFDVRWYQTGYYNFHHTDEQDVNFRFDYHPKPDAPNKHFHNPPDASSEHPQRSCITVTEPRQVTRAVHSLWRRAYEENSLTQLNEAENPP
;
A
#
# COMPACT_ATOMS: atom_id res chain seq x y z
N MET A 1 8.51 7.06 -14.18
CA MET A 1 7.63 6.06 -14.83
C MET A 1 6.36 6.02 -14.01
N GLU A 2 5.20 6.08 -14.64
CA GLU A 2 3.94 5.88 -13.92
C GLU A 2 3.91 4.42 -13.43
N SER A 3 3.61 4.23 -12.15
CA SER A 3 3.43 2.92 -11.54
C SER A 3 2.34 2.17 -12.31
N ASP A 4 2.70 1.11 -13.01
CA ASP A 4 1.78 0.25 -13.74
C ASP A 4 0.80 -0.35 -12.73
N THR A 5 -0.40 0.20 -12.62
CA THR A 5 -1.40 -0.36 -11.72
C THR A 5 -1.86 -1.68 -12.31
N ASP A 6 -1.43 -2.80 -11.72
CA ASP A 6 -1.91 -4.17 -12.00
C ASP A 6 -3.41 -4.37 -11.69
N ILE A 7 -4.22 -3.32 -11.75
CA ILE A 7 -5.64 -3.37 -11.47
C ILE A 7 -6.36 -3.80 -12.75
N GLU A 8 -6.75 -5.06 -12.78
CA GLU A 8 -7.60 -5.60 -13.83
C GLU A 8 -9.08 -5.54 -13.45
N GLY A 9 -9.94 -5.20 -14.41
CA GLY A 9 -11.40 -5.25 -14.28
C GLY A 9 -12.06 -3.95 -13.81
N GLU A 10 -13.38 -4.00 -13.65
CA GLU A 10 -14.21 -2.87 -13.25
C GLU A 10 -14.22 -2.73 -11.72
N VAL A 11 -13.28 -1.92 -11.19
CA VAL A 11 -13.16 -1.66 -9.75
C VAL A 11 -14.04 -0.51 -9.25
N GLY A 12 -14.61 0.29 -10.16
CA GLY A 12 -15.44 1.45 -9.84
C GLY A 12 -14.62 2.71 -9.52
N SER A 13 -15.30 3.74 -9.02
CA SER A 13 -14.68 5.02 -8.64
C SER A 13 -13.93 4.94 -7.31
N LEU A 14 -13.01 5.88 -7.09
CA LEU A 14 -12.35 6.07 -5.80
C LEU A 14 -13.39 6.34 -4.71
N ASP A 15 -13.24 5.70 -3.56
CA ASP A 15 -14.04 5.97 -2.37
C ASP A 15 -13.35 7.05 -1.54
N GLU A 16 -13.78 8.30 -1.72
CA GLU A 16 -13.20 9.46 -1.04
C GLU A 16 -13.26 9.32 0.48
N THR A 17 -14.34 8.75 1.03
CA THR A 17 -14.49 8.56 2.48
C THR A 17 -13.50 7.51 3.00
N ALA A 18 -13.33 6.40 2.30
CA ALA A 18 -12.33 5.40 2.67
C ALA A 18 -10.90 5.96 2.55
N VAL A 19 -10.61 6.72 1.51
CA VAL A 19 -9.32 7.38 1.31
C VAL A 19 -9.00 8.38 2.44
N GLU A 20 -9.97 9.18 2.86
CA GLU A 20 -9.81 10.07 4.03
C GLU A 20 -9.52 9.29 5.30
N GLN A 21 -10.22 8.17 5.54
CA GLN A 21 -9.96 7.31 6.69
C GLN A 21 -8.54 6.73 6.68
N ILE A 22 -8.04 6.32 5.52
CA ILE A 22 -6.69 5.79 5.35
C ILE A 22 -5.65 6.87 5.64
N ARG A 23 -5.84 8.09 5.10
CA ARG A 23 -4.97 9.24 5.35
C ARG A 23 -4.85 9.54 6.84
N ASP A 24 -5.99 9.67 7.50
CA ASP A 24 -6.06 10.00 8.92
C ASP A 24 -5.42 8.89 9.77
N GLU A 25 -5.61 7.62 9.38
CA GLU A 25 -5.01 6.48 10.08
C GLU A 25 -3.48 6.45 9.93
N PHE A 26 -2.93 6.60 8.72
CA PHE A 26 -1.48 6.69 8.51
C PHE A 26 -0.85 7.82 9.35
N THR A 27 -1.49 9.00 9.32
CA THR A 27 -1.00 10.19 10.03
C THR A 27 -1.02 10.00 11.54
N ALA A 28 -1.98 9.22 12.06
CA ALA A 28 -2.07 8.91 13.48
C ALA A 28 -1.09 7.81 13.94
N LEU A 29 -0.73 6.89 13.05
CA LEU A 29 0.11 5.72 13.38
C LEU A 29 1.60 6.06 13.49
N ASP A 30 2.10 6.99 12.68
CA ASP A 30 3.54 7.21 12.57
C ASP A 30 3.95 8.68 12.59
N GLY A 31 4.92 8.99 13.45
CA GLY A 31 5.55 10.31 13.51
C GLY A 31 6.45 10.61 12.29
N LEU A 32 6.75 9.61 11.46
CA LEU A 32 7.52 9.79 10.23
C LEU A 32 6.70 10.39 9.07
N VAL A 33 5.36 10.40 9.15
CA VAL A 33 4.53 10.96 8.08
C VAL A 33 4.73 12.48 8.02
N ILE A 34 5.25 12.96 6.90
CA ILE A 34 5.50 14.40 6.64
C ILE A 34 4.48 15.02 5.70
N GLU A 35 3.85 14.21 4.84
CA GLU A 35 2.83 14.66 3.91
C GLU A 35 1.82 13.53 3.67
N ALA A 36 0.53 13.86 3.67
CA ALA A 36 -0.52 12.91 3.29
C ALA A 36 -1.66 13.67 2.58
N GLY A 37 -1.84 13.42 1.29
CA GLY A 37 -2.80 14.18 0.46
C GLY A 37 -3.08 13.53 -0.89
N SER A 38 -4.12 13.99 -1.58
CA SER A 38 -4.42 13.52 -2.93
C SER A 38 -3.34 13.97 -3.92
N ASP A 39 -3.12 13.18 -4.96
CA ASP A 39 -2.22 13.51 -6.07
C ASP A 39 -2.69 14.72 -6.89
N SER A 40 -3.99 15.02 -6.87
CA SER A 40 -4.61 16.15 -7.54
C SER A 40 -5.74 16.73 -6.68
N LEU A 41 -5.89 18.05 -6.69
CA LEU A 41 -7.00 18.76 -6.02
C LEU A 41 -8.28 18.77 -6.86
N LEU A 42 -8.16 18.60 -8.18
CA LEU A 42 -9.30 18.71 -9.11
C LEU A 42 -9.81 17.35 -9.57
N ASP A 43 -8.92 16.37 -9.68
CA ASP A 43 -9.23 15.04 -10.20
C ASP A 43 -8.37 14.00 -9.46
N PRO A 44 -8.67 13.74 -8.17
CA PRO A 44 -7.87 12.85 -7.34
C PRO A 44 -7.94 11.41 -7.83
N THR A 45 -6.78 10.79 -8.09
CA THR A 45 -6.69 9.40 -8.54
C THR A 45 -6.10 8.47 -7.47
N LYS A 46 -5.40 9.04 -6.49
CA LYS A 46 -4.79 8.32 -5.37
C LYS A 46 -4.48 9.25 -4.20
N LEU A 47 -4.32 8.65 -3.03
CA LEU A 47 -3.67 9.25 -1.87
C LEU A 47 -2.16 9.00 -1.97
N ILE A 48 -1.37 10.03 -1.69
CA ILE A 48 0.08 9.94 -1.52
C ILE A 48 0.39 10.20 -0.05
N VAL A 49 1.07 9.26 0.61
CA VAL A 49 1.59 9.40 1.98
C VAL A 49 3.10 9.35 1.91
N ARG A 50 3.80 10.40 2.34
CA ARG A 50 5.27 10.48 2.39
C ARG A 50 5.77 10.34 3.81
N LEU A 51 6.86 9.61 3.96
CA LEU A 51 7.56 9.40 5.22
C LEU A 51 9.00 9.92 5.10
N ASP A 52 9.48 10.58 6.15
CA ASP A 52 10.83 11.22 6.24
C ASP A 52 11.97 10.23 6.54
N ASP A 53 11.73 8.94 6.27
CA ASP A 53 12.70 7.86 6.36
C ASP A 53 12.19 6.65 5.56
N GLY A 54 13.04 5.66 5.32
CA GLY A 54 12.74 4.46 4.55
C GLY A 54 13.40 3.20 5.11
N ILE A 55 13.17 2.07 4.45
CA ILE A 55 13.75 0.79 4.88
C ILE A 55 15.21 0.75 4.41
N GLY A 56 16.15 0.52 5.33
CA GLY A 56 17.56 0.38 5.02
C GLY A 56 18.25 1.70 4.70
N ASP A 57 18.81 1.82 3.50
CA ASP A 57 19.59 3.00 3.07
C ASP A 57 18.71 4.08 2.40
N ALA A 58 17.37 3.95 2.48
CA ALA A 58 16.45 4.93 1.92
C ALA A 58 16.20 6.07 2.92
N ASP A 59 16.50 7.31 2.54
CA ASP A 59 16.26 8.49 3.38
C ASP A 59 14.82 9.00 3.31
N SER A 60 14.00 8.48 2.39
CA SER A 60 12.56 8.72 2.36
C SER A 60 11.81 7.61 1.62
N CYS A 61 10.53 7.47 1.94
CA CYS A 61 9.63 6.59 1.18
C CYS A 61 8.24 7.19 1.04
N ARG A 62 7.42 6.57 0.19
CA ARG A 62 6.00 6.92 0.07
C ARG A 62 5.12 5.71 -0.18
N PHE A 63 3.86 5.83 0.23
CA PHE A 63 2.76 4.99 -0.21
C PHE A 63 1.87 5.76 -1.19
N ASP A 64 1.67 5.16 -2.36
CA ASP A 64 0.63 5.53 -3.32
C ASP A 64 -0.57 4.59 -3.07
N VAL A 65 -1.70 5.13 -2.61
CA VAL A 65 -2.86 4.34 -2.17
C VAL A 65 -4.10 4.65 -2.99
N ARG A 66 -4.79 3.59 -3.43
CA ARG A 66 -6.10 3.65 -4.06
C ARG A 66 -7.06 2.76 -3.30
N TRP A 67 -8.27 3.26 -3.06
CA TRP A 67 -9.37 2.49 -2.47
C TRP A 67 -10.65 2.80 -3.23
N TYR A 68 -11.35 1.76 -3.65
CA TYR A 68 -12.52 1.89 -4.51
C TYR A 68 -13.83 1.59 -3.76
N GLN A 69 -14.95 2.10 -4.28
CA GLN A 69 -16.29 1.89 -3.69
C GLN A 69 -16.70 0.41 -3.62
N THR A 70 -16.07 -0.44 -4.43
CA THR A 70 -16.24 -1.90 -4.42
C THR A 70 -15.49 -2.59 -3.26
N GLY A 71 -14.68 -1.86 -2.51
CA GLY A 71 -13.79 -2.39 -1.47
C GLY A 71 -12.46 -2.93 -1.99
N TYR A 72 -12.22 -2.86 -3.30
CA TYR A 72 -10.92 -3.13 -3.89
C TYR A 72 -9.92 -2.03 -3.54
N TYR A 73 -8.63 -2.40 -3.50
CA TYR A 73 -7.59 -1.45 -3.12
C TYR A 73 -6.23 -1.81 -3.71
N ASN A 74 -5.33 -0.84 -3.65
CA ASN A 74 -3.91 -0.97 -3.92
C ASN A 74 -3.14 -0.07 -2.94
N PHE A 75 -2.17 -0.65 -2.24
CA PHE A 75 -1.17 0.09 -1.45
C PHE A 75 0.20 -0.17 -2.06
N HIS A 76 0.77 0.84 -2.72
CA HIS A 76 2.09 0.73 -3.36
C HIS A 76 3.13 1.52 -2.59
N HIS A 77 4.11 0.82 -2.01
CA HIS A 77 5.31 1.42 -1.45
C HIS A 77 6.37 1.67 -2.54
N THR A 78 7.05 2.80 -2.46
CA THR A 78 8.27 3.09 -3.24
C THR A 78 9.18 4.01 -2.43
N ASP A 79 10.50 3.83 -2.53
CA ASP A 79 11.49 4.63 -1.82
C ASP A 79 12.60 5.19 -2.73
N GLU A 80 13.52 5.94 -2.14
CA GLU A 80 14.63 6.56 -2.88
C GLU A 80 15.64 5.58 -3.47
N GLN A 81 15.65 4.33 -2.97
CA GLN A 81 16.47 3.24 -3.51
C GLN A 81 15.73 2.46 -4.61
N ASP A 82 14.57 2.96 -5.05
CA ASP A 82 13.67 2.32 -6.03
C ASP A 82 13.18 0.94 -5.58
N VAL A 83 13.02 0.73 -4.27
CA VAL A 83 12.43 -0.48 -3.72
C VAL A 83 10.91 -0.34 -3.69
N ASN A 84 10.26 -1.14 -4.51
CA ASN A 84 8.83 -1.17 -4.74
C ASN A 84 8.20 -2.47 -4.21
N PHE A 85 7.11 -2.38 -3.45
CA PHE A 85 6.28 -3.54 -3.12
C PHE A 85 4.82 -3.12 -2.99
N ARG A 86 3.87 -4.06 -3.12
CA ARG A 86 2.45 -3.72 -3.15
C ARG A 86 1.55 -4.73 -2.45
N PHE A 87 0.50 -4.24 -1.80
CA PHE A 87 -0.66 -5.04 -1.37
C PHE A 87 -1.87 -4.65 -2.20
N ASP A 88 -2.40 -5.62 -2.93
CA ASP A 88 -3.46 -5.41 -3.90
C ASP A 88 -4.66 -6.30 -3.56
N TYR A 89 -5.86 -5.75 -3.74
CA TYR A 89 -7.10 -6.49 -3.68
C TYR A 89 -8.00 -6.11 -4.85
N HIS A 90 -8.08 -6.99 -5.83
CA HIS A 90 -9.00 -6.89 -6.97
C HIS A 90 -9.19 -8.26 -7.61
N PRO A 91 -10.17 -8.45 -8.52
CA PRO A 91 -10.30 -9.69 -9.26
C PRO A 91 -9.04 -9.96 -10.09
N LYS A 92 -8.51 -11.19 -10.01
CA LYS A 92 -7.40 -11.65 -10.86
C LYS A 92 -7.63 -13.13 -11.22
N PRO A 93 -7.78 -13.50 -12.50
CA PRO A 93 -8.19 -14.87 -12.88
C PRO A 93 -7.24 -15.97 -12.41
N ASP A 94 -5.93 -15.71 -12.47
CA ASP A 94 -4.88 -16.71 -12.22
C ASP A 94 -4.10 -16.45 -10.92
N ALA A 95 -4.61 -15.60 -10.03
CA ALA A 95 -3.99 -15.28 -8.75
C ALA A 95 -5.05 -15.07 -7.65
N PRO A 96 -4.67 -15.13 -6.36
CA PRO A 96 -5.57 -14.74 -5.28
C PRO A 96 -6.01 -13.29 -5.43
N ASN A 97 -7.30 -13.00 -5.24
CA ASN A 97 -7.79 -11.61 -5.33
C ASN A 97 -7.02 -10.67 -4.40
N LYS A 98 -6.76 -11.10 -3.16
CA LYS A 98 -5.84 -10.42 -2.23
C LYS A 98 -4.43 -10.95 -2.44
N HIS A 99 -3.54 -10.12 -2.94
CA HIS A 99 -2.19 -10.53 -3.28
C HIS A 99 -1.14 -9.47 -2.96
N PHE A 100 0.12 -9.91 -2.96
CA PHE A 100 1.29 -9.15 -2.62
C PHE A 100 2.30 -9.23 -3.76
N HIS A 101 2.83 -8.08 -4.16
CA HIS A 101 3.93 -7.98 -5.11
C HIS A 101 5.23 -7.72 -4.37
N ASN A 102 6.17 -8.66 -4.51
CA ASN A 102 7.43 -8.61 -3.79
C ASN A 102 8.34 -7.47 -4.26
N PRO A 103 9.19 -6.94 -3.36
CA PRO A 103 10.33 -6.13 -3.75
C PRO A 103 11.38 -6.91 -4.56
N PRO A 104 12.27 -6.21 -5.29
CA PRO A 104 12.39 -4.75 -5.34
C PRO A 104 11.48 -4.09 -6.38
N ASP A 105 10.88 -4.83 -7.31
CA ASP A 105 10.23 -4.21 -8.48
C ASP A 105 8.70 -4.17 -8.41
N ALA A 106 8.11 -4.83 -7.41
CA ALA A 106 6.67 -5.09 -7.35
C ALA A 106 6.11 -5.74 -8.64
N SER A 107 6.85 -6.67 -9.24
CA SER A 107 6.49 -7.31 -10.53
C SER A 107 5.10 -7.97 -10.51
N SER A 108 4.33 -7.79 -11.60
CA SER A 108 3.01 -8.39 -11.78
C SER A 108 3.02 -9.86 -12.19
N GLU A 109 4.18 -10.43 -12.53
CA GLU A 109 4.28 -11.80 -13.09
C GLU A 109 3.97 -12.90 -12.07
N HIS A 110 4.34 -12.68 -10.80
CA HIS A 110 4.26 -13.71 -9.75
C HIS A 110 3.74 -13.16 -8.41
N PRO A 111 2.51 -12.63 -8.39
CA PRO A 111 1.92 -12.14 -7.15
C PRO A 111 1.73 -13.29 -6.15
N GLN A 112 2.09 -13.05 -4.90
CA GLN A 112 1.88 -13.97 -3.80
C GLN A 112 0.53 -13.73 -3.15
N ARG A 113 -0.04 -14.71 -2.43
CA ARG A 113 -1.21 -14.45 -1.58
C ARG A 113 -0.85 -13.43 -0.50
N SER A 114 -1.69 -12.40 -0.31
CA SER A 114 -1.51 -11.45 0.78
C SER A 114 -1.79 -12.10 2.15
N CYS A 115 -0.98 -11.79 3.16
CA CYS A 115 -1.22 -12.16 4.55
C CYS A 115 -2.33 -11.31 5.22
N ILE A 116 -2.71 -10.18 4.60
CA ILE A 116 -3.77 -9.29 5.08
C ILE A 116 -5.12 -9.86 4.66
N THR A 117 -5.93 -10.28 5.64
CA THR A 117 -7.25 -10.90 5.39
C THR A 117 -8.42 -9.95 5.64
N VAL A 118 -8.23 -8.95 6.50
CA VAL A 118 -9.19 -7.89 6.82
C VAL A 118 -9.56 -7.07 5.58
N THR A 119 -10.72 -6.40 5.65
CA THR A 119 -11.31 -5.68 4.51
C THR A 119 -11.72 -4.25 4.83
N GLU A 120 -11.70 -3.83 6.09
CA GLU A 120 -12.06 -2.47 6.47
C GLU A 120 -10.87 -1.51 6.23
N PRO A 121 -11.08 -0.30 5.65
CA PRO A 121 -10.01 0.61 5.27
C PRO A 121 -8.97 0.88 6.37
N ARG A 122 -9.45 1.14 7.61
CA ARG A 122 -8.58 1.39 8.77
C ARG A 122 -7.77 0.16 9.19
N GLN A 123 -8.38 -1.01 9.16
CA GLN A 123 -7.70 -2.27 9.53
C GLN A 123 -6.66 -2.65 8.46
N VAL A 124 -7.00 -2.52 7.18
CA VAL A 124 -6.02 -2.75 6.11
C VAL A 124 -4.85 -1.77 6.24
N THR A 125 -5.12 -0.49 6.54
CA THR A 125 -4.07 0.52 6.74
C THR A 125 -3.13 0.16 7.90
N ARG A 126 -3.70 -0.22 9.05
CA ARG A 126 -2.92 -0.68 10.22
C ARG A 126 -2.09 -1.91 9.92
N ALA A 127 -2.65 -2.85 9.18
CA ALA A 127 -1.94 -4.05 8.76
C ALA A 127 -0.76 -3.72 7.84
N VAL A 128 -0.98 -2.92 6.79
CA VAL A 128 0.08 -2.47 5.87
C VAL A 128 1.17 -1.69 6.62
N HIS A 129 0.78 -0.74 7.46
CA HIS A 129 1.71 0.06 8.25
C HIS A 129 2.52 -0.81 9.23
N SER A 130 1.88 -1.75 9.93
CA SER A 130 2.58 -2.64 10.87
C SER A 130 3.63 -3.51 10.16
N LEU A 131 3.30 -4.01 8.97
CA LEU A 131 4.23 -4.82 8.16
C LEU A 131 5.41 -3.99 7.66
N TRP A 132 5.15 -2.77 7.17
CA TRP A 132 6.21 -1.83 6.78
C TRP A 132 7.07 -1.43 7.96
N ARG A 133 6.46 -1.11 9.11
CA ARG A 133 7.17 -0.68 10.32
C ARG A 133 8.09 -1.77 10.85
N ARG A 134 7.65 -3.03 10.82
CA ARG A 134 8.53 -4.16 11.14
C ARG A 134 9.71 -4.24 10.17
N ALA A 135 9.46 -4.13 8.87
CA ALA A 135 10.54 -4.17 7.86
C ALA A 135 11.54 -3.01 8.04
N TYR A 136 11.05 -1.83 8.40
CA TYR A 136 11.84 -0.65 8.76
C TYR A 136 12.69 -0.90 10.02
N GLU A 137 12.08 -1.38 11.11
CA GLU A 137 12.79 -1.63 12.38
C GLU A 137 13.81 -2.76 12.30
N GLU A 138 13.52 -3.81 11.52
CA GLU A 138 14.41 -4.95 11.32
C GLU A 138 15.44 -4.73 10.20
N ASN A 139 15.33 -3.63 9.45
CA ASN A 139 16.09 -3.38 8.23
C ASN A 139 16.05 -4.60 7.27
N SER A 140 14.85 -5.11 7.02
CA SER A 140 14.65 -6.38 6.31
C SER A 140 13.32 -6.42 5.55
N LEU A 141 13.40 -6.68 4.25
CA LEU A 141 12.23 -6.83 3.38
C LEU A 141 11.60 -8.23 3.43
N THR A 142 12.26 -9.18 4.08
CA THR A 142 11.91 -10.62 3.99
C THR A 142 10.54 -10.96 4.57
N GLN A 143 10.08 -10.22 5.56
CA GLN A 143 8.83 -10.50 6.27
C GLN A 143 7.68 -9.57 5.85
N LEU A 144 7.79 -8.84 4.74
CA LEU A 144 6.74 -7.89 4.34
C LEU A 144 5.37 -8.54 4.16
N ASN A 145 5.29 -9.83 3.85
CA ASN A 145 4.03 -10.55 3.65
C ASN A 145 3.84 -11.74 4.63
N GLU A 146 4.40 -11.64 5.84
CA GLU A 146 4.37 -12.72 6.85
C GLU A 146 3.76 -12.28 8.18
N ALA A 147 2.44 -12.45 8.34
CA ALA A 147 1.76 -12.21 9.62
C ALA A 147 0.49 -13.06 9.73
N GLU A 148 0.10 -13.39 10.98
CA GLU A 148 -1.20 -13.99 11.28
C GLU A 148 -2.15 -12.89 11.80
N ASN A 149 -3.15 -12.50 10.99
CA ASN A 149 -4.14 -11.47 11.32
C ASN A 149 -3.51 -10.15 11.84
N PRO A 150 -2.77 -9.43 11.00
CA PRO A 150 -2.26 -8.11 11.38
C PRO A 150 -3.43 -7.16 11.76
N PRO A 151 -3.21 -6.26 12.75
CA PRO A 151 -4.25 -5.52 13.48
C PRO A 151 -5.03 -4.49 12.65
#